data_AF-J3D431-F1
#
_entry.id   AF-J3D431-F1
#
_cell.length_a   1.000
_cell.length_b   1.000
_cell.length_c   1.000
_cell.angle_alpha   90.00
_cell.angle_beta   90.00
_cell.angle_gamma   90.00
#
_symmetry.space_group_name_H-M   'P 1'
#
loop_
_entity.id
_entity.type
_entity.pdbx_description
1 polymer ?
#
loop_
_entity_poly.entity_id
_entity_poly.type
_entity_poly.pdbx_seq_one_letter_code
_entity_poly.pdbx_strand_id
1 'polypeptide(L)'
;MPVEHEKIKCRYLYDPLSRLVGYAPVLDELLQRFYCKNRLVTEIQGQVRRSIVQQGEQLLAQQLRKDGKVETTLLGSDLQRSILQALKDE
;
A
#
# COMPACT_ATOMS: atom_id res chain seq x y z
N MET A 1 -21.59 10.52 36.69
CA MET A 1 -21.68 9.73 35.45
C MET A 1 -20.38 9.97 34.69
N PRO A 2 -19.45 9.02 34.58
CA PRO A 2 -18.28 9.24 33.75
C PRO A 2 -18.72 9.19 32.29
N VAL A 3 -18.42 10.24 31.53
CA VAL A 3 -18.58 10.25 30.08
C VAL A 3 -17.52 9.29 29.54
N GLU A 4 -17.92 8.22 28.86
CA GLU A 4 -16.97 7.38 28.13
C GLU A 4 -16.26 8.26 27.12
N HIS A 5 -14.98 8.54 27.33
CA HIS A 5 -14.15 9.19 26.33
C HIS A 5 -14.14 8.30 25.08
N GLU A 6 -14.60 8.85 23.95
CA GLU A 6 -14.62 8.18 22.66
C GLU A 6 -13.21 7.67 22.33
N LYS A 7 -12.99 6.36 22.46
CA LYS A 7 -11.68 5.74 22.29
C LYS A 7 -11.31 5.80 20.82
N ILE A 8 -10.29 6.61 20.49
CA ILE A 8 -9.72 6.70 19.13
C ILE A 8 -9.47 5.28 18.62
N LYS A 9 -10.08 4.92 17.49
CA LYS A 9 -9.92 3.59 16.87
C LYS A 9 -8.76 3.54 15.88
N CYS A 10 -8.52 4.67 15.20
CA CYS A 10 -7.49 4.80 14.17
C CYS A 10 -7.11 6.26 13.97
N ARG A 11 -5.85 6.50 13.59
CA ARG A 11 -5.38 7.79 13.09
C ARG A 11 -5.07 7.68 11.60
N TYR A 12 -5.52 8.67 10.85
CA TYR A 12 -5.23 8.83 9.43
C TYR A 12 -4.26 9.99 9.26
N LEU A 13 -3.20 9.78 8.48
CA LEU A 13 -2.19 10.78 8.19
C LEU A 13 -2.32 11.19 6.73
N TYR A 14 -2.35 12.50 6.49
CA TYR A 14 -2.43 13.07 5.15
C TYR A 14 -1.21 13.94 4.86
N ASP A 15 -0.79 13.96 3.61
CA ASP A 15 0.20 14.93 3.14
C ASP A 15 -0.46 16.26 2.71
N PRO A 16 0.32 17.32 2.40
CA PRO A 16 -0.22 18.60 1.96
C PRO A 16 -1.04 18.58 0.66
N LEU A 17 -1.01 17.47 -0.09
CA LEU A 17 -1.84 17.27 -1.28
C LEU A 17 -3.14 16.51 -0.93
N SER A 18 -3.47 16.41 0.35
CA SER A 18 -4.63 15.70 0.88
C SER A 18 -4.64 14.21 0.51
N ARG A 19 -3.48 13.58 0.35
CA ARG A 19 -3.37 12.14 0.06
C ARG A 19 -3.13 11.38 1.36
N LEU A 20 -3.78 10.23 1.51
CA LEU A 20 -3.61 9.38 2.69
C LEU A 20 -2.23 8.71 2.69
N VAL A 21 -1.31 9.20 3.51
CA VAL A 21 0.06 8.69 3.63
C VAL A 21 0.25 7.73 4.80
N GLY A 22 -0.71 7.67 5.73
CA GLY A 22 -0.59 6.80 6.89
C GLY A 22 -1.93 6.34 7.46
N TYR A 23 -1.93 5.11 7.96
CA TYR A 23 -3.05 4.49 8.66
C TYR A 23 -2.51 3.78 9.90
N ALA A 24 -2.88 4.26 11.08
CA ALA A 24 -2.40 3.73 12.37
C ALA A 24 -3.60 3.35 13.26
N PRO A 25 -4.08 2.09 13.19
CA PRO A 25 -4.95 1.52 14.20
C PRO A 25 -4.26 1.52 15.56
N VAL A 26 -5.01 1.63 16.64
CA VAL A 26 -4.41 1.65 18.00
C VAL A 26 -3.66 0.36 18.35
N LEU A 27 -4.02 -0.76 17.72
CA LEU A 27 -3.51 -2.10 18.04
C LEU A 27 -2.63 -2.71 16.92
N ASP A 28 -2.31 -1.95 15.88
CA ASP A 28 -1.59 -2.46 14.71
C ASP A 28 -0.45 -1.52 14.30
N GLU A 29 0.51 -2.04 13.54
CA GLU A 29 1.62 -1.25 13.02
C GLU A 29 1.12 -0.19 12.03
N LEU A 30 1.77 0.97 12.03
CA LEU A 30 1.49 2.05 11.07
C LEU A 30 1.72 1.53 9.64
N LEU A 31 0.65 1.55 8.85
CA LEU A 31 0.73 1.40 7.39
C LEU A 31 1.12 2.75 6.79
N GLN A 32 2.24 2.81 6.09
CA GLN A 32 2.72 3.96 5.35
C GLN A 32 2.46 3.78 3.86
N ARG A 33 2.05 4.86 3.20
CA ARG A 33 1.69 4.90 1.77
C ARG A 33 2.55 5.90 1.03
N PHE A 34 3.12 5.46 -0.09
CA PHE A 34 3.99 6.28 -0.94
C PHE A 34 3.42 6.36 -2.36
N TYR A 35 3.34 7.58 -2.87
CA TYR A 35 2.72 7.89 -4.14
C TYR A 35 3.77 8.28 -5.18
N CYS A 36 3.63 7.77 -6.40
CA CYS A 36 4.30 8.29 -7.58
C CYS A 36 3.27 9.06 -8.39
N LYS A 37 3.46 10.39 -8.54
CA LYS A 37 2.42 11.33 -8.99
C LYS A 37 1.16 11.16 -8.12
N ASN A 38 0.01 10.81 -8.71
CA ASN A 38 -1.25 10.62 -8.00
C ASN A 38 -1.59 9.15 -7.77
N ARG A 39 -0.64 8.22 -7.97
CA ARG A 39 -0.87 6.77 -7.86
C ARG A 39 -0.13 6.21 -6.65
N LEU A 40 -0.82 5.41 -5.84
CA LEU A 40 -0.20 4.64 -4.77
C LEU A 40 0.68 3.55 -5.38
N VAL A 41 1.97 3.54 -5.05
CA VAL A 41 2.94 2.60 -5.63
C VAL A 41 3.67 1.78 -4.60
N THR A 42 3.67 2.17 -3.32
CA THR A 42 4.30 1.39 -2.26
C THR A 42 3.53 1.54 -0.97
N GLU A 43 3.34 0.42 -0.30
CA GLU A 43 2.80 0.30 1.05
C GLU A 43 3.83 -0.41 1.94
N ILE A 44 4.03 0.10 3.15
CA ILE A 44 4.93 -0.48 4.16
C ILE A 44 4.17 -0.61 5.47
N GLN A 45 4.14 -1.80 6.06
CA GLN A 45 3.61 -2.07 7.38
C GLN A 45 4.57 -3.03 8.10
N GLY A 46 5.30 -2.49 9.08
CA GLY A 46 6.42 -3.19 9.73
C GLY A 46 7.45 -3.71 8.73
N GLN A 47 7.68 -5.01 8.75
CA GLN A 47 8.62 -5.70 7.85
C GLN A 47 8.04 -6.06 6.48
N VAL A 48 6.74 -5.81 6.28
CA VAL A 48 6.05 -6.09 5.02
C VAL A 48 6.06 -4.85 4.15
N ARG A 49 6.64 -4.97 2.95
CA ARG A 49 6.58 -3.94 1.90
C ARG A 49 5.94 -4.51 0.65
N ARG A 50 4.90 -3.85 0.14
CA ARG A 50 4.27 -4.13 -1.15
C ARG A 50 4.57 -2.97 -2.09
N SER A 51 5.09 -3.24 -3.27
CA SER A 51 5.38 -2.21 -4.27
C SER A 51 5.00 -2.62 -5.67
N ILE A 52 4.59 -1.64 -6.48
CA ILE A 52 4.26 -1.82 -7.89
C ILE A 52 5.47 -1.45 -8.75
N VAL A 53 5.90 -2.38 -9.59
CA VAL A 53 6.89 -2.14 -10.65
C VAL A 53 6.13 -1.72 -11.91
N GLN A 54 6.50 -0.56 -12.46
CA GLN A 54 5.83 0.03 -13.61
C GLN A 54 6.82 0.78 -14.50
N GLN A 55 6.51 0.83 -15.80
CA GLN A 55 7.18 1.69 -16.77
C GLN A 55 6.14 2.67 -17.33
N GLY A 56 6.27 3.95 -16.98
CA GLY A 56 5.25 4.95 -17.31
C GLY A 56 3.89 4.56 -16.74
N GLU A 57 2.89 4.39 -17.62
CA GLU A 57 1.54 3.96 -17.23
C GLU A 57 1.33 2.44 -17.30
N GLN A 58 2.32 1.65 -17.73
CA GLN A 58 2.20 0.20 -17.78
C GLN A 58 2.58 -0.46 -16.46
N LEU A 59 1.68 -1.24 -15.89
CA LEU A 59 1.95 -2.12 -14.75
C LEU A 59 2.71 -3.36 -15.22
N LEU A 60 3.80 -3.70 -14.54
CA LEU A 60 4.63 -4.86 -14.90
C LEU A 60 4.55 -5.95 -13.84
N ALA A 61 4.67 -5.58 -12.57
CA ALA A 61 4.65 -6.53 -11.47
C ALA A 61 4.25 -5.88 -10.14
N GLN A 62 3.87 -6.72 -9.17
CA GLN A 62 3.88 -6.40 -7.76
C GLN A 62 5.04 -7.15 -7.10
N GLN A 63 5.79 -6.49 -6.23
CA GLN A 63 6.76 -7.12 -5.33
C GLN A 63 6.25 -7.08 -3.90
N LEU A 64 6.23 -8.24 -3.24
CA LEU A 64 6.01 -8.38 -1.81
C LEU A 64 7.35 -8.73 -1.16
N ARG A 65 7.88 -7.82 -0.35
CA ARG A 65 9.05 -8.08 0.48
C ARG A 65 8.61 -8.33 1.92
N LYS A 66 9.03 -9.46 2.47
CA LYS A 66 8.77 -9.84 3.87
C LYS A 66 9.92 -10.69 4.37
N ASP A 67 10.45 -10.37 5.55
CA ASP A 67 11.52 -11.15 6.21
C ASP A 67 12.73 -11.43 5.32
N GLY A 68 13.13 -10.41 4.53
CA GLY A 68 14.25 -10.51 3.59
C GLY A 68 13.94 -11.25 2.28
N LYS A 69 12.82 -11.97 2.17
CA LYS A 69 12.36 -12.61 0.93
C LYS A 69 11.62 -11.61 0.06
N VAL A 70 11.73 -11.79 -1.25
CA VAL A 70 11.00 -11.00 -2.26
C VAL A 70 10.22 -11.97 -3.13
N GLU A 71 8.90 -11.87 -3.08
CA GLU A 71 7.98 -12.55 -3.99
C GLU A 71 7.58 -11.56 -5.08
N THR A 72 7.63 -11.99 -6.34
CA THR A 72 7.22 -11.17 -7.48
C THR A 72 5.99 -11.79 -8.14
N THR A 73 4.99 -10.95 -8.41
CA THR A 73 3.79 -11.31 -9.15
C THR A 73 3.74 -10.47 -10.42
N LEU A 74 3.88 -11.09 -11.59
CA LEU A 74 3.73 -10.42 -12.88
C LEU A 74 2.26 -10.03 -13.10
N LEU A 75 2.04 -8.84 -13.64
CA LEU A 75 0.71 -8.28 -13.84
C LEU A 75 0.42 -8.07 -15.32
N GLY A 76 -0.69 -8.63 -15.80
CA GLY A 76 -1.31 -8.26 -17.07
C GLY A 76 -2.40 -7.25 -16.80
N SER A 77 -2.29 -6.03 -17.35
CA SER A 77 -3.28 -4.96 -17.15
C SER A 77 -3.82 -4.39 -18.45
N ASP A 78 -5.04 -3.87 -18.43
CA ASP A 78 -5.60 -3.08 -19.53
C ASP A 78 -5.03 -1.64 -19.58
N LEU A 79 -5.50 -0.84 -20.56
CA LEU A 79 -5.12 0.58 -20.72
C LEU A 79 -5.58 1.46 -19.55
N GLN A 80 -6.58 1.04 -18.79
CA GLN A 80 -7.06 1.73 -17.59
C GLN A 80 -6.30 1.29 -16.33
N ARG A 81 -5.32 0.38 -16.50
CA ARG A 81 -4.51 -0.23 -15.45
C ARG A 81 -5.31 -1.13 -14.51
N SER A 82 -6.44 -1.65 -14.97
CA SER A 82 -7.14 -2.75 -14.29
C SER A 82 -6.30 -4.01 -14.43
N ILE A 83 -6.07 -4.72 -13.33
CA ILE A 83 -5.35 -6.00 -13.36
C ILE A 83 -6.31 -7.06 -13.93
N LEU A 84 -5.96 -7.60 -15.08
CA LEU A 84 -6.69 -8.68 -15.76
C LEU A 84 -6.10 -10.06 -15.45
N GLN A 85 -4.78 -10.12 -15.21
CA GLN A 85 -4.08 -11.36 -14.90
C GLN A 85 -2.96 -11.09 -13.88
N ALA A 86 -2.73 -12.07 -13.00
CA ALA A 86 -1.63 -12.06 -12.05
C ALA A 86 -0.97 -13.44 -12.06
N LEU A 87 0.33 -13.49 -12.36
CA LEU A 87 1.12 -14.72 -12.37
C LEU A 87 2.20 -14.62 -11.29
N LYS A 88 2.23 -15.57 -10.37
CA LYS A 88 3.26 -15.66 -9.34
C LYS A 88 4.37 -16.59 -9.81
N ASP A 89 5.61 -16.28 -9.46
CA ASP A 89 6.68 -17.29 -9.47
C ASP A 89 6.35 -18.36 -8.42
N GLU A 90 6.41 -19.63 -8.81
CA GLU A 90 6.28 -20.80 -7.91
C GLU A 90 7.62 -21.17 -7.27
#